data_AF-A0A2K2V556-F1
#
_entry.id   AF-A0A2K2V556-F1
#
_cell.length_a   1.000
_cell.length_b   1.000
_cell.length_c   1.000
_cell.angle_alpha   90.00
_cell.angle_beta   90.00
_cell.angle_gamma   90.00
#
_symmetry.space_group_name_H-M   'P 1'
#
loop_
_entity.id
_entity.type
_entity.pdbx_description
1 polymer ?
#
loop_
_entity_poly.entity_id
_entity_poly.type
_entity_poly.pdbx_seq_one_letter_code
_entity_poly.pdbx_strand_id
1 'polypeptide(L)'
;MALTAPQLEILHALIKLCNAREGRGVRSSELARYLGKHEVSVRRILSVMKGLGLVQSRVGPGGGYLPTLKAFELVKSPPIPIDMGSLRLVKDGTRTEITAMLCLPLVQAHIAFWHPYPQFWPLIRAQLC
;
A
#
# COMPACT_ATOMS: atom_id res chain seq x y z
N MET A 1 3.90 -9.12 2.79
CA MET A 1 5.25 -8.49 2.68
C MET A 1 5.23 -7.19 3.46
N ALA A 2 6.09 -7.05 4.46
CA ALA A 2 6.21 -5.82 5.25
C ALA A 2 7.32 -4.93 4.67
N LEU A 3 7.09 -3.62 4.59
CA LEU A 3 8.13 -2.65 4.25
C LEU A 3 9.16 -2.55 5.38
N THR A 4 10.44 -2.40 5.04
CA THR A 4 11.47 -2.15 6.05
C THR A 4 11.43 -0.69 6.52
N ALA A 5 11.91 -0.42 7.74
CA ALA A 5 11.91 0.95 8.28
C ALA A 5 12.56 2.00 7.34
N PRO A 6 13.69 1.74 6.66
CA PRO A 6 14.28 2.69 5.70
C PRO A 6 13.41 2.93 4.46
N GLN A 7 12.64 1.92 4.02
CA GLN A 7 11.72 2.07 2.88
C GLN A 7 10.54 2.95 3.26
N LEU A 8 10.00 2.77 4.47
CA LEU A 8 8.90 3.57 4.98
C LEU A 8 9.32 5.03 5.22
N GLU A 9 10.52 5.25 5.76
CA GLU A 9 11.11 6.58 5.94
C GLU A 9 11.21 7.35 4.61
N ILE A 10 11.78 6.71 3.58
CA ILE A 10 11.88 7.30 2.24
C ILE A 10 10.50 7.56 1.62
N LEU A 11 9.56 6.64 1.79
CA LEU A 11 8.20 6.78 1.26
C LEU A 11 7.46 7.96 1.91
N HIS A 12 7.56 8.11 3.23
CA HIS A 12 6.98 9.25 3.96
C HIS A 12 7.60 10.58 3.51
N ALA A 13 8.92 10.64 3.41
CA ALA A 13 9.62 11.83 2.95
C ALA A 13 9.22 12.21 1.51
N LEU A 14 9.11 11.22 0.62
CA LEU A 14 8.67 11.44 -0.76
C LEU A 14 7.26 12.04 -0.82
N ILE A 15 6.30 11.47 -0.08
CA ILE A 15 4.93 11.98 -0.03
C ILE A 15 4.89 13.41 0.50
N LYS A 16 5.61 13.69 1.59
CA LYS A 16 5.66 15.02 2.19
C LYS A 16 6.22 16.06 1.22
N LEU A 17 7.33 15.75 0.55
CA LEU A 17 7.96 16.65 -0.43
C LEU A 17 7.11 16.83 -1.69
N CYS A 18 6.43 15.77 -2.15
CA CYS A 18 5.53 15.83 -3.29
C CYS A 18 4.32 16.72 -3.00
N ASN A 19 3.71 16.59 -1.82
CA ASN A 19 2.56 17.40 -1.41
C ASN A 19 2.95 18.88 -1.25
N ALA A 20 4.12 19.16 -0.69
CA ALA A 20 4.64 20.52 -0.57
C ALA A 20 4.94 21.21 -1.92
N ARG A 21 4.97 20.45 -3.02
CA ARG A 21 5.29 20.93 -4.37
C ARG A 21 4.15 20.73 -5.36
N GLU A 22 2.91 20.62 -4.88
CA GLU A 22 1.71 20.50 -5.72
C GLU A 22 1.80 19.35 -6.74
N GLY A 23 2.37 18.21 -6.33
CA GLY A 23 2.46 17.03 -7.21
C GLY A 23 3.61 17.04 -8.21
N ARG A 24 4.60 17.93 -8.07
CA ARG A 24 5.86 17.84 -8.83
C ARG A 24 6.71 16.67 -8.35
N GLY A 25 7.40 16.02 -9.30
CA GLY A 25 8.31 14.93 -8.99
C GLY A 25 9.49 15.38 -8.13
N VAL A 26 9.96 14.48 -7.27
CA VAL A 26 11.09 14.73 -6.36
C VAL A 26 12.30 13.93 -6.80
N ARG A 27 13.47 14.57 -6.92
CA ARG A 27 14.70 13.87 -7.33
C ARG A 27 15.31 13.07 -6.16
N SER A 28 16.11 12.06 -6.49
CA SER A 28 16.86 11.26 -5.50
C SER A 28 17.80 12.12 -4.65
N SER A 29 18.48 13.10 -5.26
CA SER A 29 19.36 14.05 -4.58
C SER A 29 18.63 14.94 -3.57
N GLU A 30 17.40 15.34 -3.88
CA GLU A 30 16.58 16.17 -2.99
C GLU A 30 16.09 15.39 -1.77
N LEU A 31 15.66 14.15 -2.00
CA LEU A 31 15.32 13.21 -0.92
C LEU A 31 16.52 12.89 -0.04
N ALA A 32 17.67 12.65 -0.65
CA ALA A 32 18.93 12.39 0.04
C ALA A 32 19.31 13.55 0.97
N ARG A 33 19.20 14.79 0.47
CA ARG A 33 19.43 16.00 1.27
C ARG A 33 18.41 16.16 2.39
N TYR A 34 17.13 15.89 2.13
CA TYR A 34 16.07 16.00 3.14
C TYR A 34 16.23 14.97 4.27
N LEU A 35 16.69 13.76 3.95
CA LEU A 35 16.87 12.67 4.91
C LEU A 35 18.27 12.58 5.53
N GLY A 36 19.24 13.37 5.05
CA GLY A 36 20.64 13.25 5.44
C GLY A 36 21.25 11.89 5.08
N LYS A 37 20.87 11.29 3.95
CA LYS A 37 21.31 9.97 3.48
C LYS A 37 22.13 10.09 2.19
N HIS A 38 22.91 9.06 1.88
CA HIS A 38 23.61 8.98 0.59
C HIS A 38 22.62 8.79 -0.57
N GLU A 39 22.79 9.57 -1.64
CA GLU A 39 21.92 9.52 -2.82
C GLU A 39 21.87 8.11 -3.46
N VAL A 40 23.00 7.40 -3.48
CA VAL A 40 23.09 6.02 -4.00
C VAL A 40 22.11 5.09 -3.27
N SER A 41 22.05 5.18 -1.94
CA SER A 41 21.15 4.37 -1.12
C SER A 41 19.69 4.75 -1.34
N VAL A 42 19.39 6.05 -1.41
CA VAL A 42 18.03 6.54 -1.69
C VAL A 42 17.56 6.07 -3.06
N ARG A 43 18.39 6.18 -4.09
CA ARG A 43 18.07 5.71 -5.44
C ARG A 43 17.85 4.19 -5.47
N ARG A 44 18.67 3.42 -4.76
CA ARG A 44 18.48 1.95 -4.63
C ARG A 44 17.10 1.63 -4.05
N ILE A 45 16.73 2.29 -2.96
CA ILE A 45 15.43 2.06 -2.29
C ILE A 45 14.26 2.52 -3.19
N LEU A 46 14.40 3.66 -3.86
CA LEU A 46 13.41 4.13 -4.84
C LEU A 46 13.22 3.15 -6.01
N SER A 47 14.30 2.51 -6.49
CA SER A 47 14.21 1.45 -7.50
C SER A 47 13.43 0.24 -7.00
N VAL A 48 13.65 -0.19 -5.75
CA VAL A 48 12.87 -1.28 -5.12
C VAL A 48 11.40 -0.87 -5.00
N MET A 49 11.11 0.32 -4.50
CA MET A 49 9.75 0.84 -4.34
C MET A 49 9.01 1.01 -5.69
N LYS A 50 9.74 1.33 -6.75
CA LYS A 50 9.21 1.32 -8.12
C LYS A 50 8.77 -0.08 -8.55
N GLY A 51 9.59 -1.10 -8.27
CA GLY A 51 9.24 -2.50 -8.52
C GLY A 51 8.00 -2.97 -7.76
N LEU A 52 7.72 -2.39 -6.58
CA LEU A 52 6.52 -2.68 -5.77
C LEU A 52 5.25 -1.92 -6.23
N GLY A 53 5.37 -1.05 -7.23
CA GLY A 53 4.28 -0.19 -7.70
C GLY A 53 3.91 0.93 -6.73
N LEU A 54 4.79 1.27 -5.79
CA LEU A 54 4.58 2.34 -4.80
C LEU A 54 5.03 3.70 -5.32
N VAL A 55 5.95 3.71 -6.28
CA VAL A 55 6.51 4.93 -6.85
C VAL A 55 6.62 4.84 -8.36
N GLN A 56 6.29 5.94 -9.03
CA GLN A 56 6.50 6.15 -10.46
C GLN A 56 7.68 7.10 -10.70
N SER A 57 8.35 6.92 -11.84
CA SER A 57 9.45 7.80 -12.27
C SER A 57 8.99 8.55 -13.52
N ARG A 58 9.07 9.89 -13.50
CA ARG A 58 8.82 10.75 -14.67
C ARG A 58 10.11 11.34 -15.19
N VAL A 59 10.27 11.36 -16.51
CA VAL A 59 11.35 12.03 -17.22
C VAL A 59 10.87 13.38 -17.76
N GLY A 60 11.73 14.39 -17.80
CA GLY A 60 11.42 15.73 -18.31
C GLY A 60 11.44 16.86 -17.25
N PRO A 61 11.06 18.09 -17.61
CA PRO A 61 11.00 19.23 -16.70
C PRO A 61 9.97 18.96 -15.58
N GLY A 62 10.39 19.04 -14.32
CA GLY A 62 9.59 18.62 -13.17
C GLY A 62 9.52 17.09 -12.96
N GLY A 63 10.38 16.35 -13.67
CA GLY A 63 10.57 14.91 -13.51
C GLY A 63 11.20 14.53 -12.17
N GLY A 64 11.19 13.23 -11.89
CA GLY A 64 11.58 12.67 -10.60
C GLY A 64 10.63 11.56 -10.18
N TYR A 65 10.65 11.24 -8.90
CA TYR A 65 9.84 10.20 -8.31
C TYR A 65 8.53 10.77 -7.79
N LEU A 66 7.44 10.02 -7.99
CA LEU A 66 6.09 10.36 -7.55
C LEU A 66 5.46 9.16 -6.82
N PRO A 67 4.85 9.35 -5.65
CA PRO A 67 4.11 8.30 -4.98
C PRO A 67 2.86 7.92 -5.80
N THR A 68 2.53 6.63 -5.85
CA THR A 68 1.28 6.14 -6.44
C THR A 68 0.13 6.20 -5.44
N LEU A 69 -1.11 6.04 -5.90
CA LEU A 69 -2.26 5.92 -5.00
C LEU A 69 -2.05 4.82 -3.94
N LYS A 70 -1.47 3.68 -4.35
CA LYS A 70 -1.12 2.56 -3.46
C LYS A 70 -0.16 2.96 -2.34
N ALA A 71 0.78 3.86 -2.61
CA ALA A 71 1.68 4.38 -1.57
C ALA A 71 0.93 5.22 -0.53
N PHE A 72 -0.03 6.05 -0.95
CA PHE A 72 -0.83 6.84 -0.02
C PHE A 72 -1.68 5.96 0.90
N GLU A 73 -2.30 4.90 0.37
CA GLU A 73 -3.07 3.94 1.16
C GLU A 73 -2.20 3.24 2.21
N LEU A 74 -0.98 2.84 1.85
CA LEU A 74 -0.04 2.19 2.77
C LEU A 74 0.45 3.10 3.90
N VAL A 75 0.52 4.42 3.67
CA VAL A 75 0.99 5.38 4.67
C VAL A 75 -0.13 5.86 5.58
N LYS A 76 -1.37 5.95 5.07
CA LYS A 76 -2.56 6.27 5.86
C LYS A 76 -3.02 5.11 6.74
N SER A 77 -2.78 3.88 6.27
CA SER A 77 -3.05 2.68 7.06
C SER A 77 -1.89 2.50 8.05
N PRO A 78 -2.10 2.57 9.38
CA PRO A 78 -1.07 2.03 10.27
C PRO A 78 -0.80 0.59 9.83
N PRO A 79 0.45 0.11 9.80
CA PRO A 79 0.73 -1.28 9.51
C PRO A 79 -0.07 -2.09 10.52
N ILE A 80 -1.19 -2.66 10.08
CA ILE A 80 -1.99 -3.55 10.90
C ILE A 80 -1.03 -4.69 11.19
N PRO A 81 -0.59 -4.89 12.44
CA PRO A 81 0.16 -6.08 12.76
C PRO A 81 -0.76 -7.23 12.32
N ILE A 82 -0.28 -8.06 11.41
CA ILE A 82 -0.97 -9.30 11.04
C ILE A 82 -0.90 -10.31 12.20
N ASP A 83 -0.43 -9.86 13.36
CA ASP A 83 -0.64 -10.47 14.65
C ASP A 83 -1.95 -9.89 15.21
N MET A 84 -3.01 -10.68 15.13
CA MET A 84 -4.32 -10.44 15.78
C MET A 84 -4.13 -10.46 17.31
N GLY A 85 -3.36 -9.52 17.84
CA GLY A 85 -3.09 -9.38 19.26
C GLY A 85 -3.89 -8.22 19.83
N SER A 86 -4.84 -8.52 20.72
CA SER A 86 -5.67 -7.56 21.48
C SER A 86 -4.98 -6.20 21.75
N LEU A 87 -5.55 -5.12 21.23
CA LEU A 87 -5.15 -3.76 21.56
C LEU A 87 -5.73 -3.41 22.94
N ARG A 88 -4.88 -3.45 23.98
CA ARG A 88 -5.24 -3.00 25.32
C ARG A 88 -5.12 -1.47 25.41
N LEU A 89 -6.25 -0.77 25.30
CA LEU A 89 -6.35 0.67 25.55
C LEU A 89 -6.88 0.91 26.96
N VAL A 90 -6.16 1.69 27.76
CA VAL A 90 -6.63 2.17 29.07
C VAL A 90 -6.90 3.67 28.93
N LYS A 91 -8.18 4.07 29.01
CA LYS A 91 -8.59 5.47 29.05
C LYS A 91 -9.33 5.71 30.36
N ASP A 92 -8.90 6.71 31.11
CA ASP A 92 -9.56 7.22 32.33
C ASP A 92 -9.88 6.12 33.37
N GLY A 93 -8.89 5.27 33.68
CA GLY A 93 -8.98 4.24 34.73
C GLY A 93 -9.94 3.09 34.44
N THR A 94 -10.68 3.13 33.34
CA THR A 94 -11.67 2.12 32.98
C THR A 94 -11.06 1.18 31.94
N ARG A 95 -10.92 -0.10 32.31
CA ARG A 95 -10.40 -1.16 31.43
C ARG A 95 -11.46 -1.49 30.38
N THR A 96 -11.21 -1.15 29.13
CA THR A 96 -12.07 -1.58 28.02
C THR A 96 -11.26 -2.42 27.04
N GLU A 97 -11.66 -3.68 26.92
CA GLU A 97 -11.13 -4.61 25.92
C GLU A 97 -11.89 -4.34 24.61
N ILE A 98 -11.21 -3.74 23.63
CA ILE A 98 -11.81 -3.45 22.33
C ILE A 98 -11.47 -4.62 21.39
N THR A 99 -12.43 -5.53 21.22
CA THR A 99 -12.36 -6.56 20.18
C THR A 99 -12.68 -5.91 18.83
N ALA A 100 -11.63 -5.59 18.06
CA ALA A 100 -11.79 -5.20 16.67
C ALA A 100 -12.19 -6.44 15.84
N MET A 101 -13.50 -6.69 15.71
CA MET A 101 -13.98 -7.63 14.70
C MET A 101 -13.84 -6.97 13.33
N LEU A 102 -13.01 -7.57 12.47
CA LEU A 102 -12.96 -7.22 11.05
C LEU A 102 -14.32 -7.59 10.43
N CYS A 103 -15.24 -6.63 10.37
CA CYS A 103 -16.39 -6.73 9.47
C CYS A 103 -15.82 -6.57 8.07
N LEU A 104 -15.41 -7.68 7.44
CA LEU A 104 -15.08 -7.72 6.02
C LEU A 104 -16.26 -7.10 5.27
N PRO A 105 -16.12 -5.93 4.63
CA PRO A 105 -17.18 -5.46 3.76
C PRO A 105 -17.23 -6.46 2.60
N LEU A 106 -18.38 -7.11 2.47
CA LEU A 106 -18.92 -7.76 1.28
C LEU A 106 -18.36 -7.16 -0.03
N VAL A 107 -17.21 -7.64 -0.49
CA VAL A 107 -16.73 -7.44 -1.87
C VAL A 107 -16.08 -8.75 -2.32
N GLN A 108 -16.88 -9.81 -2.33
CA GLN A 108 -16.56 -11.04 -3.04
C GLN A 108 -17.82 -11.56 -3.74
N ALA A 109 -18.46 -10.68 -4.50
CA ALA A 109 -19.60 -11.00 -5.35
C ALA A 109 -19.31 -10.80 -6.85
N HIS A 110 -18.04 -10.82 -7.29
CA HIS A 110 -17.73 -10.65 -8.72
C HIS A 110 -16.51 -11.41 -9.26
N ILE A 111 -16.04 -12.45 -8.59
CA ILE A 111 -15.05 -13.38 -9.18
C ILE A 111 -15.56 -14.81 -8.99
N ALA A 112 -16.75 -15.05 -9.54
CA ALA A 112 -17.32 -16.37 -9.76
C ALA A 112 -17.63 -16.51 -11.25
N PHE A 113 -16.62 -16.33 -12.10
CA PHE A 113 -16.74 -16.62 -13.54
C PHE A 113 -15.33 -16.83 -14.09
N TRP A 114 -15.11 -17.97 -14.78
CA TRP A 114 -13.85 -18.54 -15.29
C TRP A 114 -13.18 -19.57 -14.35
N HIS A 115 -13.76 -20.76 -14.17
CA HIS A 115 -13.53 -22.06 -14.89
C HIS A 115 -12.38 -22.91 -14.30
N PRO A 116 -12.36 -24.27 -14.39
CA PRO A 116 -13.41 -25.25 -14.78
C PRO A 116 -13.51 -26.46 -13.82
N TYR A 117 -14.72 -27.01 -13.59
CA TYR A 117 -14.88 -28.38 -13.03
C TYR A 117 -15.71 -29.23 -14.01
N PRO A 118 -15.16 -30.32 -14.58
CA PRO A 118 -15.79 -31.08 -15.66
C PRO A 118 -16.80 -32.14 -15.20
N GLN A 119 -17.32 -32.09 -13.97
CA GLN A 119 -18.17 -33.15 -13.41
C GLN A 119 -19.67 -32.84 -13.28
N PHE A 120 -20.18 -31.72 -13.81
CA PHE A 120 -21.60 -31.31 -13.67
C PHE A 120 -22.35 -31.07 -14.98
N TRP A 121 -21.83 -31.54 -16.13
CA TRP A 121 -22.40 -31.23 -17.45
C TRP A 121 -23.77 -31.85 -17.81
N PRO A 122 -24.34 -32.90 -17.16
CA PRO A 122 -25.61 -33.46 -17.65
C PRO A 122 -26.90 -32.85 -17.05
N LEU A 123 -26.83 -31.87 -16.14
CA LEU A 123 -28.04 -31.35 -15.45
C LEU A 123 -28.57 -29.98 -15.94
N ILE A 124 -27.89 -29.31 -16.89
CA ILE A 124 -28.34 -28.03 -17.46
C ILE A 124 -28.63 -28.20 -18.95
N ARG A 125 -29.44 -29.21 -19.30
CA ARG A 125 -29.99 -29.34 -20.66
C ARG A 125 -31.49 -29.65 -20.71
N ALA A 126 -32.20 -29.52 -19.58
CA ALA A 126 -33.62 -29.85 -19.47
C ALA A 126 -34.54 -28.62 -19.25
N GLN A 127 -34.05 -27.39 -19.46
CA GLN A 127 -34.87 -26.20 -19.20
C GLN A 127 -34.63 -25.02 -20.14
N LEU A 128 -34.21 -25.31 -21.37
CA LEU A 128 -34.31 -24.41 -22.51
C LEU A 128 -34.74 -25.25 -23.72
N CYS A 129 -36.07 -25.36 -23.87
CA CYS A 129 -36.83 -25.98 -24.98
C CYS A 129 -36.83 -27.52 -25.08
#